data_AF-A0A0A6XG06-F1
#
_entry.id   AF-A0A0A6XG06-F1
#
_cell.length_a   1.000
_cell.length_b   1.000
_cell.length_c   1.000
_cell.angle_alpha   90.00
_cell.angle_beta   90.00
_cell.angle_gamma   90.00
#
_symmetry.space_group_name_H-M   'P 1'
#
loop_
_entity.id
_entity.type
_entity.pdbx_description
1 polymer ?
#
loop_
_entity_poly.entity_id
_entity_poly.type
_entity_poly.pdbx_seq_one_letter_code
_entity_poly.pdbx_strand_id
1 'polypeptide(L)'
;MAEPVGVRHPDLVTHAGTVETAADRVAQAGRAGRAVRAGPDSYGRLCAMVPTVLGALQDTLIAAIEAAAASLDDTGARLRATAEGYAASDQRRADAFQAIPGRR
;
A
#
# COMPACT_ATOMS: atom_id res chain seq x y z
N MET A 1 15.95 27.19 0.39
CA MET A 1 15.69 26.92 -1.04
C MET A 1 15.67 25.40 -1.18
N ALA A 2 14.51 24.80 -1.46
CA ALA A 2 14.41 23.34 -1.58
C ALA A 2 15.02 22.90 -2.92
N GLU A 3 15.99 21.98 -2.86
CA GLU A 3 16.59 21.34 -4.03
C GLU A 3 15.49 20.68 -4.88
N PRO A 4 15.46 20.85 -6.21
CA PRO A 4 14.48 20.17 -7.05
C PRO A 4 14.68 18.66 -6.95
N VAL A 5 13.77 17.98 -6.26
CA VAL A 5 13.72 16.52 -6.19
C VAL A 5 13.35 16.00 -7.57
N GLY A 6 14.33 15.46 -8.29
CA GLY A 6 14.12 14.79 -9.57
C GLY A 6 13.55 13.38 -9.34
N VAL A 7 12.29 13.17 -9.71
CA VAL A 7 11.63 11.85 -9.65
C VAL A 7 11.76 11.19 -11.03
N ARG A 8 12.38 10.00 -11.09
CA ARG A 8 12.48 9.24 -12.35
C ARG A 8 11.35 8.21 -12.44
N HIS A 9 10.86 7.98 -13.66
CA HIS A 9 9.80 7.02 -13.93
C HIS A 9 10.07 5.60 -13.38
N PRO A 10 11.26 4.98 -13.61
CA PRO A 10 11.54 3.63 -13.12
C PRO A 10 11.54 3.54 -11.58
N ASP A 11 11.91 4.63 -10.91
CA ASP A 11 11.95 4.70 -9.45
C ASP A 11 10.53 4.68 -8.87
N LEU A 12 9.57 5.35 -9.52
CA LEU A 12 8.15 5.31 -9.14
C LEU A 12 7.53 3.92 -9.30
N VAL A 13 7.82 3.23 -10.40
CA VAL A 13 7.33 1.86 -10.63
C VAL A 13 7.89 0.90 -9.59
N THR A 14 9.19 1.01 -9.32
CA THR A 14 9.86 0.19 -8.29
C THR A 14 9.28 0.46 -6.90
N HIS A 15 9.02 1.73 -6.59
CA HIS A 15 8.45 2.11 -5.31
C HIS A 15 7.00 1.63 -5.17
N ALA A 16 6.18 1.75 -6.22
CA ALA A 16 4.82 1.21 -6.24
C ALA A 16 4.80 -0.29 -5.91
N GLY A 17 5.64 -1.10 -6.57
CA GLY A 17 5.75 -2.53 -6.26
C GLY A 17 6.22 -2.82 -4.83
N THR A 18 7.09 -1.96 -4.28
CA THR A 18 7.52 -2.07 -2.87
C THR A 18 6.36 -1.80 -1.91
N VAL A 19 5.56 -0.77 -2.17
CA VAL A 19 4.38 -0.42 -1.36
C VAL A 19 3.33 -1.53 -1.42
N GLU A 20 3.07 -2.10 -2.59
CA GLU A 20 2.13 -3.20 -2.75
C GLU A 20 2.60 -4.47 -2.04
N THR A 21 3.89 -4.79 -2.12
CA THR A 21 4.46 -5.90 -1.33
C THR A 21 4.26 -5.67 0.17
N ALA A 22 4.36 -4.42 0.63
CA ALA A 22 4.06 -4.09 2.02
C ALA A 22 2.56 -4.26 2.33
N ALA A 23 1.67 -3.80 1.45
CA ALA A 23 0.22 -3.98 1.57
C ALA A 23 -0.15 -5.47 1.73
N ASP A 24 0.44 -6.35 0.90
CA ASP A 24 0.22 -7.79 0.96
C ASP A 24 0.65 -8.41 2.31
N ARG A 25 1.80 -7.97 2.84
CA ARG A 25 2.30 -8.42 4.15
C ARG A 25 1.39 -7.96 5.29
N VAL A 26 0.90 -6.73 5.24
CA VAL A 26 -0.05 -6.21 6.22
C VAL A 26 -1.38 -6.97 6.14
N ALA A 27 -1.89 -7.22 4.93
CA ALA A 27 -3.08 -8.04 4.74
C ALA A 27 -2.89 -9.47 5.27
N GLN A 28 -1.70 -10.06 5.08
CA GLN A 28 -1.35 -11.36 5.64
C GLN A 28 -1.34 -11.35 7.17
N ALA A 29 -0.82 -10.29 7.80
CA ALA A 29 -0.86 -10.12 9.25
C ALA A 29 -2.32 -10.08 9.78
N GLY A 30 -3.23 -9.39 9.08
CA GLY A 30 -4.65 -9.37 9.42
C GLY A 30 -5.29 -10.76 9.35
N ARG A 31 -5.01 -11.51 8.27
CA ARG A 31 -5.46 -12.91 8.13
C ARG A 31 -4.93 -13.81 9.24
N ALA A 32 -3.65 -13.68 9.59
CA ALA A 32 -3.04 -14.42 10.69
C ALA A 32 -3.69 -14.05 12.04
N GLY A 33 -3.96 -12.76 12.27
CA GLY A 33 -4.65 -12.26 13.45
C GLY A 33 -6.04 -12.88 13.64
N ARG A 34 -6.79 -13.07 12.56
CA ARG A 34 -8.08 -13.79 12.58
C ARG A 34 -7.90 -15.28 12.92
N ALA A 35 -6.85 -15.91 12.41
CA ALA A 35 -6.60 -17.34 12.62
C ALA A 35 -6.15 -17.69 14.05
N VAL A 36 -5.47 -16.78 14.76
CA VAL A 36 -4.92 -17.01 16.11
C VAL A 36 -5.92 -16.59 17.22
N ARG A 37 -7.21 -16.48 16.90
CA ARG A 37 -8.24 -16.13 17.90
C ARG A 37 -8.44 -17.27 18.89
N ALA A 38 -8.03 -17.04 20.14
CA ALA A 38 -8.31 -17.96 21.24
C ALA A 38 -9.82 -18.03 21.49
N GLY A 39 -10.38 -19.24 21.54
CA GLY A 39 -11.79 -19.44 21.85
C GLY A 39 -12.12 -19.02 23.29
N PRO A 40 -13.39 -18.74 23.62
CA PRO A 40 -13.79 -18.37 24.99
C PRO A 40 -13.35 -19.39 26.04
N ASP A 41 -13.33 -20.67 25.67
CA ASP A 41 -12.94 -21.79 26.52
C ASP A 41 -11.45 -21.78 26.90
N SER A 42 -10.61 -21.04 26.17
CA SER A 42 -9.16 -20.92 26.43
C SER A 42 -8.85 -20.09 27.68
N TYR A 43 -9.78 -19.23 28.12
CA TYR A 43 -9.58 -18.29 29.21
C TYR A 43 -10.04 -18.85 30.57
N GLY A 44 -10.55 -20.09 30.60
CA GLY A 44 -11.07 -20.72 31.81
C GLY A 44 -12.42 -20.16 32.27
N ARG A 45 -13.16 -20.96 33.04
CA ARG A 45 -14.55 -20.65 33.44
C ARG A 45 -14.70 -19.42 34.36
N LEU A 46 -13.62 -18.95 34.99
CA LEU A 46 -13.66 -17.86 35.98
C LEU A 46 -13.46 -16.46 35.36
N CYS A 47 -13.07 -16.36 34.09
CA CYS A 47 -12.72 -15.09 33.45
C CYS A 47 -13.71 -14.67 32.36
N ALA A 48 -15.02 -14.93 32.51
CA ALA A 48 -16.02 -14.75 31.46
C ALA A 48 -16.06 -13.35 30.78
N MET A 49 -15.64 -12.28 31.46
CA MET A 49 -15.57 -10.93 30.89
C MET A 49 -14.38 -10.73 29.93
N VAL A 50 -13.25 -11.39 30.20
CA VAL A 50 -11.97 -11.19 29.49
C VAL A 50 -12.06 -11.57 28.00
N PRO A 51 -12.64 -12.73 27.61
CA PRO A 51 -12.83 -13.08 26.20
C PRO A 51 -13.64 -12.06 25.41
N THR A 52 -14.66 -11.48 26.02
CA THR A 52 -15.54 -10.50 25.36
C THR A 52 -14.79 -9.21 25.05
N VAL A 53 -14.06 -8.68 26.04
CA VAL A 53 -13.28 -7.44 25.87
C VAL A 53 -12.12 -7.66 24.88
N LEU A 54 -11.39 -8.77 25.01
CA LEU A 54 -10.30 -9.10 24.09
C LEU A 54 -10.80 -9.36 22.68
N GLY A 55 -11.96 -10.00 22.51
CA GLY A 55 -12.57 -10.21 21.21
C GLY A 55 -12.87 -8.89 20.50
N ALA A 56 -13.53 -7.95 21.18
CA ALA A 56 -13.83 -6.64 20.62
C ALA A 56 -12.56 -5.83 20.27
N LEU A 57 -11.54 -5.90 21.13
CA LEU A 57 -10.25 -5.28 20.85
C LEU A 57 -9.56 -5.92 19.63
N GLN A 58 -9.57 -7.26 19.54
CA GLN A 58 -8.98 -7.99 18.44
C GLN A 58 -9.68 -7.68 17.11
N ASP A 59 -11.02 -7.58 17.11
CA ASP A 59 -11.79 -7.21 15.92
C ASP A 59 -11.45 -5.78 15.46
N THR A 60 -11.30 -4.85 16.40
CA THR A 60 -10.88 -3.47 16.12
C THR A 60 -9.48 -3.41 15.51
N LEU A 61 -8.53 -4.17 16.07
CA LEU A 61 -7.15 -4.23 15.58
C LEU A 61 -7.09 -4.84 14.17
N ILE A 62 -7.82 -5.93 13.93
CA ILE A 62 -7.89 -6.58 12.63
C ILE A 62 -8.48 -5.64 11.58
N ALA A 63 -9.56 -4.93 11.91
CA ALA A 63 -10.15 -3.92 11.03
C ALA A 63 -9.17 -2.78 10.70
N ALA A 64 -8.40 -2.31 11.68
CA ALA A 64 -7.38 -1.29 11.46
C ALA A 64 -6.25 -1.78 10.54
N ILE A 65 -5.80 -3.03 10.71
CA ILE A 65 -4.79 -3.65 9.83
C ILE A 65 -5.30 -3.77 8.39
N GLU A 66 -6.55 -4.17 8.21
CA GLU A 66 -7.18 -4.26 6.90
C GLU A 66 -7.31 -2.90 6.21
N ALA A 67 -7.73 -1.88 6.96
CA ALA A 67 -7.78 -0.51 6.46
C ALA A 67 -6.38 0.01 6.06
N ALA A 68 -5.36 -0.29 6.85
CA ALA A 68 -3.97 0.06 6.52
C ALA A 68 -3.50 -0.64 5.24
N ALA A 69 -3.78 -1.93 5.08
CA ALA A 69 -3.45 -2.67 3.86
C ALA A 69 -4.14 -2.04 2.63
N ALA A 70 -5.43 -1.72 2.71
CA ALA A 70 -6.17 -1.08 1.63
C ALA A 70 -5.61 0.31 1.28
N SER A 71 -5.22 1.11 2.28
CA SER A 71 -4.60 2.42 2.06
C SER A 71 -3.23 2.32 1.38
N LEU A 72 -2.44 1.30 1.71
CA LEU A 72 -1.16 1.03 1.04
C LEU A 72 -1.39 0.62 -0.42
N ASP A 73 -2.37 -0.24 -0.68
CA ASP A 73 -2.74 -0.66 -2.03
C ASP A 73 -3.17 0.54 -2.91
N ASP A 74 -4.05 1.41 -2.39
CA ASP A 74 -4.43 2.66 -3.07
C ASP A 74 -3.20 3.54 -3.36
N THR A 75 -2.28 3.65 -2.39
CA THR A 75 -1.05 4.42 -2.58
C THR A 75 -0.18 3.82 -3.69
N GLY A 76 -0.02 2.50 -3.74
CA GLY A 76 0.68 1.78 -4.81
C GLY A 76 0.06 2.03 -6.19
N ALA A 77 -1.27 1.92 -6.28
CA ALA A 77 -2.02 2.20 -7.50
C ALA A 77 -1.83 3.66 -7.98
N ARG A 78 -1.87 4.62 -7.05
CA ARG A 78 -1.64 6.05 -7.36
C ARG A 78 -0.19 6.32 -7.81
N LEU A 79 0.79 5.61 -7.24
CA LEU A 79 2.18 5.70 -7.70
C LEU A 79 2.34 5.18 -9.13
N ARG A 80 1.68 4.06 -9.48
CA ARG A 80 1.66 3.56 -10.87
C ARG A 80 1.03 4.54 -11.83
N ALA A 81 -0.16 5.05 -11.51
CA ALA A 81 -0.83 6.04 -12.37
C ALA A 81 0.04 7.30 -12.57
N THR A 82 0.75 7.72 -11.52
CA THR A 82 1.70 8.84 -11.62
C THR A 82 2.87 8.50 -12.53
N ALA A 83 3.45 7.30 -12.40
CA ALA A 83 4.52 6.82 -13.26
C ALA A 83 4.08 6.82 -14.74
N GLU A 84 2.93 6.24 -15.05
CA GLU A 84 2.35 6.24 -16.41
C GLU A 84 2.20 7.66 -16.97
N GLY A 85 1.77 8.62 -16.13
CA GLY A 85 1.70 10.04 -16.50
C GLY A 85 3.05 10.66 -16.85
N TYR A 86 4.12 10.29 -16.14
CA TYR A 86 5.49 10.69 -16.47
C TYR A 86 5.94 10.09 -17.80
N ALA A 87 5.76 8.78 -18.00
CA ALA A 87 6.15 8.10 -19.25
C ALA A 87 5.43 8.70 -20.46
N ALA A 88 4.12 8.94 -20.37
CA ALA A 88 3.34 9.56 -21.44
C ALA A 88 3.80 11.00 -21.73
N SER A 89 4.18 11.76 -20.70
CA SER A 89 4.70 13.12 -20.88
C SER A 89 6.06 13.14 -21.55
N ASP A 90 6.93 12.19 -21.20
CA ASP A 90 8.26 12.06 -21.78
C ASP A 90 8.17 11.63 -23.25
N GLN A 91 7.30 10.66 -23.56
CA GLN A 91 7.03 10.24 -24.94
C GLN A 91 6.51 11.40 -25.80
N ARG A 92 5.53 12.17 -25.32
CA ARG A 92 5.01 13.35 -26.06
C ARG A 92 6.10 14.37 -26.37
N ARG A 93 7.04 14.57 -25.44
CA ARG A 93 8.18 15.48 -25.65
C ARG A 93 9.19 14.92 -26.64
N ALA A 94 9.47 13.62 -26.59
CA ALA A 94 10.32 12.95 -27.55
C ALA A 94 9.74 13.03 -28.97
N ASP A 95 8.45 12.75 -29.12
CA ASP A 95 7.74 12.85 -30.40
C ASP A 95 7.77 14.29 -30.95
N ALA A 96 7.52 15.29 -30.08
CA ALA A 96 7.60 16.70 -30.46
C ALA A 96 9.03 17.10 -30.88
N PHE A 97 10.07 16.59 -30.20
CA PHE A 97 11.46 16.85 -30.56
C PHE A 97 11.83 16.23 -31.92
N GLN A 98 11.37 15.00 -32.19
CA GLN A 98 11.58 14.32 -33.46
C GLN A 98 10.82 15.00 -34.62
N ALA A 99 9.71 15.66 -34.33
CA ALA A 99 8.92 16.41 -35.31
C ALA A 99 9.56 17.75 -35.71
N ILE A 100 10.59 18.24 -35.02
CA ILE A 100 11.31 19.46 -35.39
C ILE A 100 12.28 19.11 -36.54
N PRO A 101 12.08 19.66 -37.76
CA PRO A 101 12.97 19.39 -38.88
C PRO A 101 14.35 19.99 -38.60
N GLY A 102 15.40 19.21 -38.84
CA GLY A 102 16.79 19.62 -38.63
C GLY A 102 17.13 20.90 -39.38
N ARG A 103 17.43 21.96 -38.62
CA ARG A 103 18.05 23.19 -39.12
C ARG A 103 19.52 22.88 -39.48
N ARG A 104 19.75 22.46 -40.73
CA ARG A 104 21.03 22.70 -41.41
C ARG A 104 21.10 24.14 -41.89
#